data_AF-T0NDE0-F1
#
_entry.id   AF-T0NDE0-F1
#
_cell.length_a   1.000
_cell.length_b   1.000
_cell.length_c   1.000
_cell.angle_alpha   90.00
_cell.angle_beta   90.00
_cell.angle_gamma   90.00
#
_symmetry.space_group_name_H-M   'P 1'
#
loop_
_entity.id
_entity.type
_entity.pdbx_description
1 polymer ?
#
loop_
_entity_poly.entity_id
_entity_poly.type
_entity_poly.pdbx_seq_one_letter_code
_entity_poly.pdbx_strand_id
1 'polypeptide(L)'
;METSSNVEFNKSMFLNNLGLINNKGNNIANLEAIYIIPNNFASYNDHFTYNMKQFSLEPSLLLIICIGAVSSIILMIVALAIPYYYQKQVNLCNFYNKMYMEFKALLWFAFGGLFVVSVSAMGQYYDVNGALDLVNIIYSGNAYFYLIGLPITFLVYLLIYLTIVYIKYIYHEGFIKGFIKNSIFGSIALYILKKFRNLFKRIFSLNINEKEDGKLILILIINLFVLWIIAATSFFGVILAIIYTVFLFRYLQNSINRIKALNEGSKELAQGNFDVVVEENIGLLNPIASNLNNIKNGFKLAIDKKITSEKMKTELISNVSHDLKTPLTSIITYVDLLRGEDITEETRKEYIDILDRKSKEIKNPY
;
A
#
# COMPACT_ATOMS: atom_id res chain seq x y z
N MET A 1 -24.74 63.58 43.84
CA MET A 1 -25.13 62.35 44.56
C MET A 1 -23.83 61.69 44.94
N GLU A 2 -23.39 61.94 46.18
CA GLU A 2 -22.22 61.29 46.74
C GLU A 2 -22.56 59.82 46.96
N THR A 3 -21.88 58.95 46.24
CA THR A 3 -21.79 57.53 46.55
C THR A 3 -20.83 57.38 47.73
N SER A 4 -21.20 56.59 48.74
CA SER A 4 -20.35 56.30 49.91
C SER A 4 -19.07 55.52 49.57
N SER A 5 -18.92 55.13 48.30
CA SER A 5 -17.66 54.72 47.69
C SER A 5 -17.35 55.72 46.58
N ASN A 6 -16.13 56.26 46.52
CA ASN A 6 -15.64 57.31 45.59
C ASN A 6 -15.70 56.96 44.09
N VAL A 7 -16.68 56.16 43.65
CA VAL A 7 -16.93 55.79 42.26
C VAL A 7 -17.96 56.76 41.69
N GLU A 8 -17.57 57.52 40.65
CA GLU A 8 -18.48 58.39 39.92
C GLU A 8 -19.64 57.58 39.32
N PHE A 9 -20.85 57.78 39.86
CA PHE A 9 -22.06 57.16 39.34
C PHE A 9 -22.44 57.78 37.99
N ASN A 10 -22.29 57.01 36.90
CA ASN A 10 -22.66 57.45 35.56
C ASN A 10 -24.19 57.43 35.37
N LYS A 11 -24.82 58.56 35.71
CA LYS A 11 -26.27 58.75 35.69
C LYS A 11 -26.91 58.51 34.33
N SER A 12 -26.26 58.91 33.23
CA SER A 12 -26.84 58.76 31.89
C SER A 12 -26.88 57.29 31.46
N MET A 13 -25.82 56.53 31.74
CA MET A 13 -25.76 55.10 31.44
C MET A 13 -26.79 54.29 32.25
N PHE A 14 -26.95 54.62 33.53
CA PHE A 14 -27.95 53.97 34.39
C PHE A 14 -29.39 54.22 33.94
N LEU A 15 -29.74 55.48 33.63
CA LEU A 15 -31.08 55.85 33.16
C LEU A 15 -31.40 55.24 31.79
N ASN A 16 -30.40 55.09 30.92
CA ASN A 16 -30.56 54.45 29.62
C ASN A 16 -30.84 52.94 29.76
N ASN A 17 -30.13 52.25 30.65
CA ASN A 17 -30.34 50.82 30.91
C ASN A 17 -31.66 50.49 31.61
N LEU A 18 -32.27 51.45 32.34
CA LEU A 18 -33.62 51.30 32.90
C LEU A 18 -34.74 51.48 31.86
N GLY A 19 -34.42 51.82 30.60
CA GLY A 19 -35.40 52.09 29.55
C GLY A 19 -36.22 53.38 29.76
N LEU A 20 -35.79 54.24 30.69
CA LEU A 20 -36.51 55.46 31.06
C LEU A 20 -36.22 56.64 30.13
N ILE A 21 -35.16 56.56 29.32
CA ILE A 21 -34.83 57.55 28.29
C ILE A 21 -35.45 57.10 26.96
N ASN A 22 -36.78 57.13 26.87
CA ASN A 22 -37.47 56.90 25.60
C ASN A 22 -37.72 58.23 24.90
N ASN A 23 -36.82 58.65 24.01
CA ASN A 23 -36.91 59.62 22.89
C ASN A 23 -37.80 60.89 23.00
N LYS A 24 -38.30 61.25 24.17
CA LYS A 24 -38.98 62.51 24.47
C LYS A 24 -38.44 62.96 25.81
N GLY A 25 -37.80 64.13 25.81
CA GLY A 25 -37.05 64.72 26.93
C GLY A 25 -37.86 64.94 28.19
N ASN A 26 -38.21 63.85 28.88
CA ASN A 26 -38.72 63.89 30.24
C ASN A 26 -37.52 64.09 31.16
N ASN A 27 -37.30 65.34 31.55
CA ASN A 27 -36.39 65.67 32.64
C ASN A 27 -36.99 65.11 33.94
N ILE A 28 -36.51 63.95 34.36
CA ILE A 28 -36.85 63.37 35.66
C ILE A 28 -36.14 64.21 36.73
N ALA A 29 -36.81 65.26 37.20
CA ALA A 29 -36.36 66.07 38.31
C ALA A 29 -36.61 65.27 39.60
N ASN A 30 -35.52 64.85 40.25
CA ASN A 30 -35.49 64.17 41.55
C ASN A 30 -35.95 62.70 41.53
N LEU A 31 -35.21 61.85 40.80
CA LEU A 31 -35.30 60.39 40.96
C LEU A 31 -34.53 59.99 42.23
N GLU A 32 -35.25 59.52 43.25
CA GLU A 32 -34.66 58.85 44.41
C GLU A 32 -34.80 57.33 44.19
N ALA A 33 -33.68 56.66 43.94
CA ALA A 33 -33.63 55.22 43.77
C ALA A 33 -33.04 54.59 45.04
N ILE A 34 -33.89 53.94 45.84
CA ILE A 34 -33.46 53.17 47.01
C ILE A 34 -33.13 51.76 46.52
N TYR A 35 -31.84 51.47 46.40
CA TYR A 35 -31.37 50.14 46.07
C TYR A 35 -31.10 49.37 47.37
N ILE A 36 -32.01 48.45 47.71
CA ILE A 36 -31.88 47.62 48.91
C ILE A 36 -31.02 46.42 48.53
N ILE A 37 -29.76 46.45 48.97
CA ILE A 37 -28.82 45.37 48.77
C ILE A 37 -28.95 44.38 49.95
N PRO A 38 -29.27 43.09 49.70
CA PRO A 38 -29.29 42.11 50.76
C PRO A 38 -27.88 41.90 51.33
N ASN A 39 -27.76 41.86 52.66
CA ASN A 39 -26.47 41.63 53.32
C ASN A 39 -25.87 40.24 53.02
N ASN A 40 -26.69 39.30 52.53
CA ASN A 40 -26.25 37.96 52.16
C ASN A 40 -26.58 37.66 50.69
N PHE A 41 -25.58 37.77 49.83
CA PHE A 41 -25.68 37.44 48.40
C PHE A 41 -25.59 35.93 48.14
N ALA A 42 -25.09 35.12 49.07
CA ALA A 42 -24.83 33.70 48.80
C ALA A 42 -26.13 32.91 48.56
N SER A 43 -27.23 33.31 49.21
CA SER A 43 -28.52 32.62 49.18
C SER A 43 -29.41 32.95 47.99
N TYR A 44 -29.06 33.93 47.16
CA TYR A 44 -29.87 34.38 46.03
C TYR A 44 -29.25 33.95 44.69
N ASN A 45 -30.11 33.68 43.70
CA ASN A 45 -29.75 33.29 42.33
C ASN A 45 -30.43 34.19 41.29
N ASP A 46 -30.66 35.46 41.62
CA ASP A 46 -31.15 36.44 40.65
C ASP A 46 -30.02 36.90 39.69
N HIS A 47 -30.39 37.56 38.60
CA HIS A 47 -29.44 37.98 37.56
C HIS A 47 -28.33 38.89 38.11
N PHE A 48 -28.64 39.73 39.10
CA PHE A 48 -27.67 40.60 39.75
C PHE A 48 -26.64 39.81 40.57
N THR A 49 -27.12 38.92 41.44
CA THR A 49 -26.25 38.07 42.27
C THR A 49 -25.44 37.11 41.42
N TYR A 50 -26.02 36.59 40.33
CA TYR A 50 -25.32 35.77 39.36
C TYR A 50 -24.16 36.52 38.70
N ASN A 51 -24.39 37.74 38.19
CA ASN A 51 -23.34 38.54 37.57
C ASN A 51 -22.24 38.92 38.58
N MET A 52 -22.60 39.17 39.84
CA MET A 52 -21.62 39.42 40.92
C MET A 52 -20.79 38.16 41.25
N LYS A 53 -21.42 36.99 41.34
CA LYS A 53 -20.75 35.68 41.48
C LYS A 53 -19.82 35.44 40.28
N GLN A 54 -20.29 35.69 39.07
CA GLN A 54 -19.50 35.52 37.85
C GLN A 54 -18.27 36.43 37.83
N PHE A 55 -18.44 37.72 38.12
CA PHE A 55 -17.35 38.70 38.12
C PHE A 55 -16.27 38.38 39.15
N SER A 56 -16.66 37.86 40.33
CA SER A 56 -15.70 37.45 41.36
C SER A 56 -15.03 36.10 41.06
N LEU A 57 -15.68 35.19 40.34
CA LEU A 57 -15.11 33.91 39.95
C LEU A 57 -14.31 33.93 38.66
N GLU A 58 -14.51 34.89 37.76
CA GLU A 58 -13.87 34.90 36.43
C GLU A 58 -12.33 34.73 36.50
N PRO A 59 -11.60 35.44 37.39
CA PRO A 59 -10.16 35.24 37.53
C PRO A 59 -9.79 33.86 38.07
N SER A 60 -10.62 33.32 38.97
CA SER A 60 -10.42 32.00 39.59
C SER A 60 -10.66 30.87 38.60
N LEU A 61 -11.67 31.00 37.74
CA LEU A 61 -12.01 30.02 36.70
C LEU A 61 -10.90 29.94 35.64
N LEU A 62 -10.39 31.10 35.20
CA LEU A 62 -9.24 31.17 34.30
C LEU A 62 -8.01 30.49 34.94
N LEU A 63 -7.74 30.76 36.21
CA LEU A 63 -6.64 30.14 36.95
C LEU A 63 -6.78 28.62 37.05
N ILE A 64 -7.98 28.09 37.31
CA ILE A 64 -8.25 26.63 37.34
C ILE A 64 -7.94 25.98 35.99
N ILE A 65 -8.39 26.59 34.88
CA ILE A 65 -8.12 26.07 33.53
C ILE A 65 -6.61 26.11 33.23
N CYS A 66 -5.94 27.22 33.58
CA CYS A 66 -4.49 27.35 33.43
C CYS A 66 -3.72 26.30 34.23
N ILE A 67 -4.11 26.05 35.49
CA ILE A 67 -3.49 25.02 36.34
C ILE A 67 -3.69 23.64 35.71
N GLY A 68 -4.90 23.33 35.22
CA GLY A 68 -5.19 22.05 34.56
C GLY A 68 -4.38 21.85 33.27
N ALA A 69 -4.21 22.91 32.47
CA ALA A 69 -3.41 22.88 31.26
C ALA A 69 -1.92 22.71 31.58
N VAL A 70 -1.37 23.50 32.50
CA VAL A 70 0.04 23.43 32.91
C VAL A 70 0.36 22.07 33.52
N SER A 71 -0.50 21.52 34.38
CA SER A 71 -0.28 20.20 34.96
C SER A 71 -0.33 19.08 33.92
N SER A 72 -1.18 19.19 32.89
CA SER A 72 -1.21 18.23 31.78
C SER A 72 0.07 18.27 30.95
N ILE A 73 0.64 19.46 30.74
CA ILE A 73 1.91 19.65 30.03
C ILE A 73 3.07 19.09 30.87
N ILE A 74 3.10 19.39 32.17
CA ILE A 74 4.10 18.84 33.09
C ILE A 74 4.02 17.31 33.10
N LEU A 75 2.81 16.74 33.20
CA LEU A 75 2.61 15.30 33.11
C LEU A 75 3.16 14.75 31.78
N MET A 76 2.92 15.44 30.67
CA MET A 76 3.43 15.03 29.36
C MET A 76 4.95 15.04 29.32
N ILE A 77 5.59 16.10 29.82
CA ILE A 77 7.05 16.23 29.90
C ILE A 77 7.63 15.12 30.77
N VAL A 78 7.07 14.88 31.96
CA VAL A 78 7.52 13.82 32.87
C VAL A 78 7.34 12.44 32.22
N ALA A 79 6.18 12.19 31.63
CA ALA A 79 5.90 10.93 30.92
C ALA A 79 6.87 10.69 29.76
N LEU A 80 7.30 11.75 29.07
CA LEU A 80 8.31 11.69 28.00
C LEU A 80 9.74 11.56 28.52
N ALA A 81 10.07 12.17 29.66
CA ALA A 81 11.40 12.10 30.27
C ALA A 81 11.73 10.71 30.82
N ILE A 82 10.74 9.99 31.37
CA ILE A 82 10.96 8.65 31.92
C ILE A 82 11.28 7.65 30.78
N PRO A 83 12.41 6.92 30.80
CA PRO A 83 12.75 5.96 29.76
C PRO A 83 11.71 4.85 29.62
N TYR A 84 11.42 4.47 28.37
CA TYR A 84 10.40 3.45 28.07
C TYR A 84 10.69 2.09 28.73
N TYR A 85 11.98 1.76 28.92
CA TYR A 85 12.42 0.54 29.61
C TYR A 85 11.77 0.37 30.99
N TYR A 86 11.70 1.43 31.80
CA TYR A 86 11.06 1.40 33.11
C TYR A 86 9.53 1.39 33.00
N GLN A 87 8.97 2.17 32.07
CA GLN A 87 7.52 2.25 31.87
C GLN A 87 6.91 0.92 31.42
N LYS A 88 7.61 0.13 30.60
CA LYS A 88 7.13 -1.18 30.12
C LYS A 88 7.05 -2.23 31.24
N GLN A 89 7.83 -2.09 32.32
CA GLN A 89 7.83 -3.04 33.44
C GLN A 89 6.63 -2.85 34.37
N VAL A 90 6.00 -1.66 34.37
CA VAL A 90 4.81 -1.38 35.17
C VAL A 90 3.61 -2.16 34.62
N ASN A 91 2.94 -2.95 35.48
CA ASN A 91 1.83 -3.83 35.10
C ASN A 91 0.73 -3.09 34.33
N LEU A 92 0.30 -1.91 34.80
CA LEU A 92 -0.74 -1.12 34.16
C LEU A 92 -0.35 -0.67 32.75
N CYS A 93 0.89 -0.19 32.58
CA CYS A 93 1.42 0.22 31.28
C CYS A 93 1.57 -0.96 30.32
N ASN A 94 2.06 -2.11 30.80
CA ASN A 94 2.19 -3.33 30.00
C ASN A 94 0.83 -3.86 29.56
N PHE A 95 -0.15 -3.87 30.46
CA PHE A 95 -1.53 -4.24 30.18
C PHE A 95 -2.14 -3.31 29.12
N TYR A 96 -2.06 -1.99 29.32
CA TYR A 96 -2.54 -1.02 28.35
C TYR A 96 -1.85 -1.18 26.99
N ASN A 97 -0.53 -1.36 26.96
CA ASN A 97 0.21 -1.54 25.71
C ASN A 97 -0.25 -2.76 24.91
N LYS A 98 -0.52 -3.89 25.58
CA LYS A 98 -1.01 -5.13 24.95
C LYS A 98 -2.50 -5.11 24.57
N MET A 99 -3.25 -4.17 25.12
CA MET A 99 -4.68 -4.04 24.82
C MET A 99 -4.89 -3.60 23.36
N TYR A 100 -5.91 -4.14 22.69
CA TYR A 100 -6.20 -3.75 21.32
C TYR A 100 -6.54 -2.25 21.22
N MET A 101 -6.17 -1.65 20.09
CA MET A 101 -6.41 -0.24 19.80
C MET A 101 -7.87 0.18 19.95
N GLU A 102 -8.78 -0.70 19.53
CA GLU A 102 -10.22 -0.47 19.59
C GLU A 102 -10.70 -0.32 21.04
N PHE A 103 -10.18 -1.14 21.96
CA PHE A 103 -10.50 -1.01 23.38
C PHE A 103 -9.89 0.27 23.99
N LYS A 104 -8.73 0.74 23.52
CA LYS A 104 -8.15 2.02 23.97
C LYS A 104 -9.02 3.20 23.54
N ALA A 105 -9.48 3.17 22.29
CA ALA A 105 -10.45 4.14 21.79
C ALA A 105 -11.75 4.06 22.60
N LEU A 106 -12.25 2.85 22.87
CA LEU A 106 -13.45 2.64 23.67
C LEU A 106 -13.29 3.21 25.09
N LEU A 107 -12.14 3.06 25.75
CA LEU A 107 -11.88 3.69 27.05
C LEU A 107 -11.99 5.23 26.98
N TRP A 108 -11.42 5.86 25.95
CA TRP A 108 -11.55 7.31 25.74
C TRP A 108 -12.99 7.72 25.44
N PHE A 109 -13.71 6.98 24.60
CA PHE A 109 -15.12 7.24 24.30
C PHE A 109 -16.04 6.99 25.49
N ALA A 110 -15.78 5.96 26.30
CA ALA A 110 -16.52 5.68 27.51
C ALA A 110 -16.29 6.78 28.55
N PHE A 111 -15.05 7.24 28.71
CA PHE A 111 -14.74 8.37 29.57
C PHE A 111 -15.42 9.66 29.10
N GLY A 112 -15.28 10.01 27.80
CA GLY A 112 -15.92 11.18 27.22
C GLY A 112 -17.45 11.12 27.26
N GLY A 113 -18.03 9.95 27.02
CA GLY A 113 -19.46 9.71 27.11
C GLY A 113 -19.98 9.83 28.54
N LEU A 114 -19.29 9.26 29.52
CA LEU A 114 -19.60 9.45 30.94
C LEU A 114 -19.48 10.92 31.36
N PHE A 115 -18.47 11.63 30.87
CA PHE A 115 -18.34 13.06 31.09
C PHE A 115 -19.54 13.83 30.53
N VAL A 116 -19.94 13.58 29.28
CA VAL A 116 -21.11 14.23 28.68
C VAL A 116 -22.40 13.90 29.44
N VAL A 117 -22.63 12.62 29.77
CA VAL A 117 -23.82 12.19 30.52
C VAL A 117 -23.86 12.80 31.92
N SER A 118 -22.73 12.83 32.63
CA SER A 118 -22.66 13.42 33.97
C SER A 118 -22.90 14.92 33.94
N VAL A 119 -22.38 15.63 32.94
CA VAL A 119 -22.65 17.05 32.70
C VAL A 119 -24.13 17.28 32.36
N SER A 120 -24.74 16.47 31.49
CA SER A 120 -26.16 16.56 31.16
C SER A 120 -27.10 16.21 32.32
N ALA A 121 -26.68 15.36 33.25
CA ALA A 121 -27.43 15.04 34.45
C ALA A 121 -27.46 16.19 35.48
N MET A 122 -26.57 17.18 35.36
CA MET A 122 -26.53 18.39 36.18
C MET A 122 -27.59 19.42 35.73
N GLY A 123 -28.82 18.98 35.47
CA GLY A 123 -29.93 19.78 34.92
C GLY A 123 -30.24 21.09 35.68
N GLN A 124 -29.91 21.16 36.98
CA GLN A 124 -30.09 22.37 37.81
C GLN A 124 -29.02 23.45 37.58
N TYR A 125 -27.99 23.15 36.80
CA TYR A 125 -26.85 24.02 36.51
C TYR A 125 -26.79 24.40 35.02
N TYR A 126 -27.96 24.51 34.38
CA TYR A 126 -28.08 25.05 33.04
C TYR A 126 -28.77 26.42 33.11
N ASP A 127 -28.18 27.43 32.48
CA ASP A 127 -28.80 28.75 32.31
C ASP A 127 -30.04 28.64 31.39
N VAL A 128 -30.87 29.68 31.34
CA VAL A 128 -32.08 29.81 30.51
C VAL A 128 -31.81 29.52 29.03
N ASN A 129 -30.56 29.73 28.58
CA ASN A 129 -30.10 29.46 27.21
C ASN A 129 -29.60 28.02 26.98
N GLY A 130 -29.68 27.13 27.98
CA GLY A 130 -29.20 25.75 27.90
C GLY A 130 -27.67 25.61 27.93
N ALA A 131 -26.95 26.66 28.32
CA ALA A 131 -25.50 26.62 28.55
C ALA A 131 -25.19 26.20 29.99
N LEU A 132 -24.05 25.53 30.20
CA LEU A 132 -23.61 25.12 31.53
C LEU A 132 -23.24 26.33 32.39
N ASP A 133 -23.90 26.42 33.53
CA ASP A 133 -23.67 27.43 34.56
C ASP A 133 -22.49 27.00 35.46
N LEU A 134 -21.28 27.24 34.96
CA LEU A 134 -20.04 26.96 35.69
C LEU A 134 -19.91 27.79 36.97
N VAL A 135 -20.53 28.97 37.01
CA VAL A 135 -20.46 29.90 38.14
C VAL A 135 -21.14 29.28 39.35
N ASN A 136 -22.37 28.78 39.17
CA ASN A 136 -23.11 28.12 40.24
C ASN A 136 -22.53 26.74 40.58
N ILE A 137 -21.96 26.00 39.62
CA ILE A 137 -21.27 24.72 39.91
C ILE A 137 -20.10 24.93 40.86
N ILE A 138 -19.28 25.97 40.64
CA ILE A 138 -18.11 26.26 41.47
C ILE A 138 -18.53 26.85 42.82
N TYR A 139 -19.49 27.78 42.85
CA TYR A 139 -19.96 28.38 44.12
C TYR A 139 -20.70 27.43 45.03
N SER A 140 -21.46 26.49 44.47
CA SER A 140 -22.24 25.50 45.24
C SER A 140 -21.48 24.18 45.46
N GLY A 141 -20.18 24.16 45.15
CA GLY A 141 -19.31 23.00 45.30
C GLY A 141 -19.35 22.44 46.73
N ASN A 142 -20.10 21.35 46.92
CA ASN A 142 -20.18 20.62 48.18
C ASN A 142 -19.11 19.52 48.23
N ALA A 143 -18.95 18.84 49.37
CA ALA A 143 -18.04 17.70 49.53
C ALA A 143 -18.20 16.64 48.41
N TYR A 144 -19.42 16.42 47.93
CA TYR A 144 -19.72 15.52 46.81
C TYR A 144 -19.06 15.94 45.48
N PHE A 145 -18.98 17.25 45.20
CA PHE A 145 -18.33 17.77 44.00
C PHE A 145 -16.84 17.39 43.99
N TYR A 146 -16.15 17.56 45.12
CA TYR A 146 -14.75 17.20 45.24
C TYR A 146 -14.51 15.68 45.30
N LEU A 147 -15.38 14.94 46.00
CA LEU A 147 -15.31 13.48 46.10
C LEU A 147 -15.43 12.78 44.74
N ILE A 148 -16.21 13.34 43.81
CA ILE A 148 -16.40 12.80 42.46
C ILE A 148 -15.38 13.40 41.48
N GLY A 149 -15.11 14.70 41.58
CA GLY A 149 -14.20 15.41 40.67
C GLY A 149 -12.74 14.97 40.76
N LEU A 150 -12.24 14.66 41.95
CA LEU A 150 -10.86 14.20 42.14
C LEU A 150 -10.57 12.85 41.45
N PRO A 151 -11.40 11.79 41.63
CA PRO A 151 -11.25 10.55 40.88
C PRO A 151 -11.35 10.74 39.35
N ILE A 152 -12.27 11.59 38.87
CA ILE A 152 -12.44 11.85 37.44
C ILE A 152 -11.19 12.51 36.86
N THR A 153 -10.68 13.55 37.50
CA THR A 153 -9.45 14.25 37.05
C THR A 153 -8.24 13.31 37.10
N PHE A 154 -8.12 12.48 38.14
CA PHE A 154 -7.09 11.44 38.20
C PHE A 154 -7.20 10.44 37.05
N LEU A 155 -8.41 9.99 36.70
CA LEU A 155 -8.64 9.10 35.56
C LEU A 155 -8.24 9.74 34.22
N VAL A 156 -8.53 11.03 34.02
CA VAL A 156 -8.08 11.76 32.82
C VAL A 156 -6.56 11.76 32.73
N TYR A 157 -5.87 12.16 33.80
CA TYR A 157 -4.41 12.19 33.81
C TYR A 157 -3.81 10.80 33.61
N LEU A 158 -4.41 9.76 34.17
CA LEU A 158 -4.01 8.38 33.96
C LEU A 158 -4.14 7.97 32.49
N LEU A 159 -5.27 8.29 31.84
CA LEU A 159 -5.49 7.99 30.42
C LEU A 159 -4.52 8.76 29.51
N ILE A 160 -4.23 10.02 29.82
CA ILE A 160 -3.22 10.82 29.11
C ILE A 160 -1.85 10.15 29.24
N TYR A 161 -1.43 9.82 30.47
CA TYR A 161 -0.16 9.16 30.74
C TYR A 161 -0.03 7.83 29.98
N LEU A 162 -1.05 6.97 30.05
CA LEU A 162 -1.06 5.68 29.34
C LEU A 162 -0.99 5.84 27.82
N THR A 163 -1.65 6.87 27.28
CA THR A 163 -1.60 7.19 25.84
C THR A 163 -0.18 7.60 25.42
N ILE A 164 0.52 8.40 26.22
CA ILE A 164 1.91 8.80 25.95
C ILE A 164 2.85 7.60 26.00
N VAL A 165 2.71 6.74 27.02
CA VAL A 165 3.49 5.49 27.13
C VAL A 165 3.22 4.57 25.94
N TYR A 166 1.98 4.56 25.44
CA TYR A 166 1.63 3.79 24.26
C TYR A 166 2.25 4.33 22.97
N ILE A 167 2.32 5.66 22.80
CA ILE A 167 3.06 6.29 21.69
C ILE A 167 4.53 5.85 21.72
N LYS A 168 5.16 5.82 22.90
CA LYS A 168 6.52 5.29 23.07
C LYS A 168 6.65 3.81 22.73
N TYR A 169 5.66 3.00 23.10
CA TYR A 169 5.61 1.58 22.71
C TYR A 169 5.61 1.41 21.19
N ILE A 170 4.81 2.20 20.46
CA ILE A 170 4.80 2.17 18.99
C ILE A 170 6.17 2.54 18.42
N TYR A 171 6.83 3.54 19.00
CA TYR A 171 8.17 3.98 18.57
C TYR A 171 9.23 2.88 18.75
N HIS A 172 9.25 2.20 19.92
CA HIS A 172 10.27 1.19 20.22
C HIS A 172 10.00 -0.19 19.61
N GLU A 173 8.75 -0.65 19.55
CA GLU A 173 8.40 -1.99 19.06
C GLU A 173 8.04 -2.02 17.57
N GLY A 174 7.83 -0.85 16.97
CA GLY A 174 7.59 -0.63 15.55
C GLY A 174 6.11 -0.45 15.19
N PHE A 175 5.87 0.39 14.18
CA PHE A 175 4.53 0.80 13.73
C PHE A 175 3.60 -0.37 13.38
N ILE A 176 4.11 -1.41 12.71
CA ILE A 176 3.31 -2.57 12.32
C ILE A 176 2.83 -3.37 13.54
N LYS A 177 3.68 -3.55 14.56
CA LYS A 177 3.28 -4.26 15.77
C LYS A 177 2.28 -3.43 16.58
N GLY A 178 2.55 -2.14 16.74
CA GLY A 178 1.72 -1.24 17.53
C GLY A 178 0.37 -0.93 16.91
N PHE A 179 0.32 -0.61 15.61
CA PHE A 179 -0.91 -0.13 14.98
C PHE A 179 -1.68 -1.26 14.29
N ILE A 180 -0.98 -2.18 13.62
CA ILE A 180 -1.63 -3.15 12.73
C ILE A 180 -1.91 -4.48 13.45
N LYS A 181 -0.92 -5.07 14.13
CA LYS A 181 -1.12 -6.33 14.89
C LYS A 181 -1.92 -6.13 16.17
N ASN A 182 -1.78 -4.97 16.79
CA ASN A 182 -2.54 -4.59 17.99
C ASN A 182 -3.93 -4.01 17.67
N SER A 183 -4.34 -4.03 16.39
CA SER A 183 -5.71 -3.72 15.97
C SER A 183 -6.37 -4.99 15.47
N ILE A 184 -7.61 -5.20 15.89
CA ILE A 184 -8.47 -6.27 15.37
C ILE A 184 -8.67 -6.06 13.87
N PHE A 185 -9.00 -4.82 13.47
CA PHE A 185 -9.16 -4.45 12.06
C PHE A 185 -7.85 -4.59 11.28
N GLY A 186 -6.72 -4.15 11.84
CA GLY A 186 -5.41 -4.28 11.21
C GLY A 186 -4.99 -5.74 11.01
N SER A 187 -5.27 -6.61 11.97
CA SER A 187 -4.97 -8.05 11.89
C SER A 187 -5.81 -8.75 10.83
N ILE A 188 -7.11 -8.43 10.78
CA ILE A 188 -8.03 -8.92 9.74
C ILE A 188 -7.59 -8.43 8.36
N ALA A 189 -7.23 -7.14 8.23
CA ALA A 189 -6.75 -6.56 6.99
C ALA A 189 -5.47 -7.25 6.47
N LEU A 190 -4.48 -7.50 7.35
CA LEU A 190 -3.27 -8.24 6.96
C LEU A 190 -3.55 -9.68 6.56
N TYR A 191 -4.50 -10.34 7.23
CA TYR A 191 -4.92 -11.69 6.87
C TYR A 191 -5.56 -11.73 5.49
N ILE A 192 -6.49 -10.81 5.21
CA ILE A 192 -7.14 -10.64 3.91
C ILE A 192 -6.09 -10.35 2.83
N LEU A 193 -5.17 -9.40 3.06
CA LEU A 193 -4.10 -9.06 2.12
C LEU A 193 -3.18 -10.23 1.83
N LYS A 194 -2.80 -11.04 2.84
CA LYS A 194 -2.01 -12.25 2.64
C LYS A 194 -2.75 -13.29 1.81
N LYS A 195 -4.05 -13.51 2.09
CA LYS A 195 -4.89 -14.45 1.35
C LYS A 195 -5.04 -13.99 -0.10
N PHE A 196 -5.28 -12.71 -0.34
CA PHE A 196 -5.29 -12.09 -1.67
C PHE A 196 -3.97 -12.29 -2.40
N ARG A 197 -2.83 -12.00 -1.76
CA ARG A 197 -1.50 -12.19 -2.35
C ARG A 197 -1.26 -13.65 -2.76
N ASN A 198 -1.70 -14.60 -1.95
CA ASN A 198 -1.55 -16.02 -2.24
C ASN A 198 -2.49 -16.48 -3.38
N LEU A 199 -3.71 -15.96 -3.43
CA LEU A 199 -4.62 -16.15 -4.57
C LEU A 199 -3.99 -15.60 -5.85
N PHE A 200 -3.44 -14.38 -5.80
CA PHE A 200 -2.78 -13.75 -6.95
C PHE A 200 -1.56 -14.56 -7.43
N LYS A 201 -0.73 -15.06 -6.51
CA LYS A 201 0.40 -15.94 -6.84
C LYS A 201 -0.04 -17.25 -7.49
N ARG A 202 -1.08 -17.91 -6.95
CA ARG A 202 -1.63 -19.15 -7.53
C ARG A 202 -2.15 -18.92 -8.95
N ILE A 203 -2.83 -17.80 -9.20
CA ILE A 203 -3.31 -17.44 -10.54
C ILE A 203 -2.13 -17.26 -11.50
N PHE A 204 -1.05 -16.63 -11.04
CA PHE A 204 0.13 -16.35 -11.86
C PHE A 204 1.03 -17.57 -12.14
N SER A 205 1.01 -18.59 -11.27
CA SER A 205 1.86 -19.78 -11.39
C SER A 205 1.19 -20.97 -12.08
N LEU A 206 -0.09 -20.89 -12.42
CA LEU A 206 -0.79 -21.99 -13.10
C LEU A 206 -0.43 -21.98 -14.58
N ASN A 207 0.34 -22.97 -15.02
CA ASN A 207 0.59 -23.24 -16.44
C ASN A 207 -0.73 -23.31 -17.22
N ILE A 208 -0.74 -22.67 -18.37
CA ILE A 208 -1.92 -22.35 -19.19
C ILE A 208 -2.06 -23.43 -20.25
N ASN A 209 -2.40 -24.64 -19.84
CA ASN A 209 -2.62 -25.73 -20.79
C ASN A 209 -4.08 -26.17 -20.93
N GLU A 210 -5.04 -25.69 -20.11
CA GLU A 210 -6.40 -26.29 -20.19
C GLU A 210 -7.63 -25.38 -20.30
N LYS A 211 -7.67 -24.09 -19.88
CA LYS A 211 -8.84 -23.21 -20.16
C LYS A 211 -8.43 -21.73 -20.22
N GLU A 212 -8.33 -21.17 -21.42
CA GLU A 212 -7.91 -19.78 -21.68
C GLU A 212 -8.93 -18.75 -21.16
N ASP A 213 -10.24 -19.02 -21.34
CA ASP A 213 -11.30 -18.06 -20.99
C ASP A 213 -11.51 -17.91 -19.49
N GLY A 214 -11.40 -19.01 -18.73
CA GLY A 214 -11.64 -19.01 -17.28
C GLY A 214 -10.63 -18.14 -16.51
N LYS A 215 -9.39 -18.02 -17.00
CA LYS A 215 -8.35 -17.20 -16.36
C LYS A 215 -8.56 -15.71 -16.61
N LEU A 216 -8.94 -15.32 -17.82
CA LEU A 216 -9.26 -13.93 -18.15
C LEU A 216 -10.48 -13.44 -17.36
N ILE A 217 -11.53 -14.26 -17.29
CA ILE A 217 -12.73 -13.97 -16.49
C ILE A 217 -12.37 -13.81 -15.01
N LEU A 218 -11.51 -14.69 -14.47
CA LEU A 218 -11.07 -14.60 -13.07
C LEU A 218 -10.27 -13.32 -12.78
N ILE A 219 -9.33 -12.94 -13.67
CA ILE A 219 -8.58 -11.68 -13.55
C ILE A 219 -9.52 -10.48 -13.60
N LEU A 220 -10.53 -10.53 -14.46
CA LEU A 220 -11.55 -9.49 -14.60
C LEU A 220 -12.42 -9.36 -13.34
N ILE A 221 -12.86 -10.48 -12.75
CA ILE A 221 -13.59 -10.49 -11.47
C ILE A 221 -12.75 -9.87 -10.35
N ILE A 222 -11.45 -10.18 -10.29
CA ILE A 222 -10.55 -9.61 -9.29
C ILE A 222 -10.38 -8.10 -9.50
N ASN A 223 -10.21 -7.66 -10.75
CA ASN A 223 -10.13 -6.24 -11.10
C ASN A 223 -11.40 -5.49 -10.66
N LEU A 224 -12.58 -6.04 -10.97
CA LEU A 224 -13.87 -5.48 -10.54
C LEU A 224 -13.99 -5.42 -9.01
N PHE A 225 -13.55 -6.46 -8.30
CA PHE A 225 -13.58 -6.48 -6.83
C PHE A 225 -12.65 -5.42 -6.21
N VAL A 226 -11.46 -5.21 -6.79
CA VAL A 226 -10.54 -4.16 -6.34
C VAL A 226 -11.13 -2.77 -6.59
N LEU A 227 -11.71 -2.54 -7.76
CA LEU A 227 -12.40 -1.27 -8.07
C LEU A 227 -13.57 -1.01 -7.14
N TRP A 228 -14.34 -2.05 -6.78
CA TRP A 228 -15.43 -1.95 -5.82
C TRP A 228 -14.94 -1.51 -4.42
N ILE A 229 -13.82 -2.07 -3.93
CA ILE A 229 -13.21 -1.66 -2.66
C ILE A 229 -12.75 -0.19 -2.70
N ILE A 230 -12.10 0.21 -3.80
CA ILE A 230 -11.64 1.59 -4.00
C ILE A 230 -12.83 2.54 -3.99
N ALA A 231 -13.92 2.21 -4.67
CA ALA A 231 -15.14 3.01 -4.70
C ALA A 231 -15.87 3.07 -3.34
N ALA A 232 -15.84 1.99 -2.57
CA ALA A 232 -16.47 1.91 -1.25
C ALA A 232 -15.72 2.71 -0.16
N THR A 233 -14.43 3.00 -0.36
CA THR A 233 -13.62 3.77 0.59
C THR A 233 -13.52 5.22 0.12
N SER A 234 -14.41 6.12 0.57
CA SER A 234 -14.51 7.50 0.06
C SER A 234 -13.18 8.28 0.03
N PHE A 235 -12.75 8.88 1.15
CA PHE A 235 -11.56 9.74 1.18
C PHE A 235 -10.25 8.95 0.97
N PHE A 236 -10.20 7.70 1.47
CA PHE A 236 -9.03 6.82 1.31
C PHE A 236 -8.92 6.19 -0.10
N GLY A 237 -10.00 6.23 -0.89
CA GLY A 237 -10.06 5.63 -2.22
C GLY A 237 -9.10 6.27 -3.20
N VAL A 238 -8.84 7.57 -3.07
CA VAL A 238 -7.87 8.28 -3.93
C VAL A 238 -6.45 7.72 -3.73
N ILE A 239 -6.05 7.49 -2.48
CA ILE A 239 -4.73 6.92 -2.15
C ILE A 239 -4.64 5.48 -2.67
N LEU A 240 -5.69 4.67 -2.47
CA LEU A 240 -5.74 3.31 -2.98
C LEU A 240 -5.73 3.26 -4.51
N ALA A 241 -6.40 4.19 -5.18
CA ALA A 241 -6.40 4.31 -6.63
C ALA A 241 -5.00 4.64 -7.18
N ILE A 242 -4.26 5.56 -6.54
CA ILE A 242 -2.88 5.86 -6.94
C ILE A 242 -1.98 4.62 -6.80
N ILE A 243 -2.07 3.91 -5.67
CA ILE A 243 -1.31 2.66 -5.45
C ILE A 243 -1.67 1.61 -6.49
N TYR A 244 -2.96 1.46 -6.79
CA TYR A 244 -3.46 0.52 -7.79
C TYR A 244 -2.98 0.85 -9.21
N THR A 245 -3.00 2.13 -9.58
CA THR A 245 -2.48 2.60 -10.87
C THR A 245 -0.99 2.33 -11.02
N VAL A 246 -0.19 2.60 -9.98
CA VAL A 246 1.25 2.28 -10.00
C VAL A 246 1.49 0.77 -10.13
N PHE A 247 0.69 -0.05 -9.44
CA PHE A 247 0.76 -1.51 -9.55
C PHE A 247 0.42 -1.98 -10.97
N LEU A 248 -0.68 -1.50 -11.56
CA LEU A 248 -1.07 -1.82 -12.94
C LEU A 248 -0.02 -1.37 -13.96
N PHE A 249 0.55 -0.18 -13.78
CA PHE A 249 1.60 0.32 -14.66
C PHE A 249 2.83 -0.59 -14.67
N ARG A 250 3.32 -1.01 -13.49
CA ARG A 250 4.43 -1.97 -13.40
C ARG A 250 4.09 -3.33 -14.00
N TYR A 251 2.85 -3.79 -13.82
CA TYR A 251 2.36 -5.03 -14.42
C TYR A 251 2.37 -4.97 -15.95
N LEU A 252 1.85 -3.90 -16.52
CA LEU A 252 1.85 -3.62 -17.96
C LEU A 252 3.28 -3.54 -18.51
N GLN A 253 4.17 -2.83 -17.82
CA GLN A 253 5.57 -2.70 -18.24
C GLN A 253 6.28 -4.07 -18.31
N ASN A 254 6.10 -4.92 -17.29
CA ASN A 254 6.65 -6.28 -17.31
C ASN A 254 6.07 -7.12 -18.45
N SER A 255 4.77 -6.98 -18.74
CA SER A 255 4.11 -7.70 -19.84
C SER A 255 4.60 -7.24 -21.21
N ILE A 256 4.83 -5.94 -21.39
CA ILE A 256 5.41 -5.37 -22.62
C ILE A 256 6.84 -5.85 -22.81
N ASN A 257 7.66 -5.89 -21.76
CA ASN A 257 9.04 -6.37 -21.84
C ASN A 257 9.11 -7.84 -22.27
N ARG A 258 8.19 -8.67 -21.76
CA ARG A 258 8.03 -10.06 -22.17
C ARG A 258 7.66 -10.21 -23.65
N ILE A 259 6.76 -9.37 -24.15
CA ILE A 259 6.41 -9.34 -25.59
C ILE A 259 7.60 -8.89 -26.44
N LYS A 260 8.36 -7.89 -25.99
CA LYS A 260 9.57 -7.43 -26.68
C LYS A 260 10.62 -8.54 -26.79
N ALA A 261 10.88 -9.27 -25.70
CA ALA A 261 11.80 -10.41 -25.70
C ALA A 261 11.36 -11.50 -26.69
N LEU A 262 10.05 -11.81 -26.75
CA LEU A 262 9.50 -12.75 -27.73
C LEU A 262 9.69 -12.25 -29.17
N ASN A 263 9.48 -10.96 -29.41
CA ASN A 263 9.65 -10.34 -30.72
C ASN A 263 11.13 -10.30 -31.15
N GLU A 264 12.06 -10.04 -30.21
CA GLU A 264 13.50 -10.12 -30.45
C GLU A 264 13.93 -11.54 -30.82
N GLY A 265 13.48 -12.55 -30.06
CA GLY A 265 13.73 -13.95 -30.40
C GLY A 265 13.17 -14.36 -31.77
N SER A 266 11.97 -13.89 -32.11
CA SER A 266 11.37 -14.09 -33.43
C SER A 266 12.19 -13.43 -34.54
N LYS A 267 12.70 -12.21 -34.31
CA LYS A 267 13.50 -11.45 -35.28
C LYS A 267 14.85 -12.13 -35.54
N GLU A 268 15.53 -12.61 -34.50
CA GLU A 268 16.78 -13.37 -34.62
C GLU A 268 16.59 -14.65 -35.45
N LEU A 269 15.51 -15.40 -35.18
CA LEU A 269 15.14 -16.56 -35.98
C LEU A 269 14.89 -16.20 -37.45
N ALA A 270 14.19 -15.10 -37.72
CA ALA A 270 13.95 -14.60 -39.07
C ALA A 270 15.23 -14.15 -39.79
N GLN A 271 16.26 -13.74 -39.05
CA GLN A 271 17.59 -13.39 -39.57
C GLN A 271 18.51 -14.60 -39.75
N GLY A 272 18.05 -15.81 -39.41
CA GLY A 272 18.81 -17.05 -39.57
C GLY A 272 19.66 -17.43 -38.36
N ASN A 273 19.52 -16.73 -37.23
CA ASN A 273 20.18 -17.11 -35.98
C ASN A 273 19.31 -18.11 -35.20
N PHE A 274 19.62 -19.40 -35.36
CA PHE A 274 18.88 -20.51 -34.74
C PHE A 274 19.45 -20.98 -33.40
N ASP A 275 20.41 -20.25 -32.80
CA ASP A 275 20.95 -20.58 -31.48
C ASP A 275 20.28 -19.78 -30.34
N VAL A 276 19.34 -18.89 -30.67
CA VAL A 276 18.57 -18.12 -29.68
C VAL A 276 17.60 -19.01 -28.89
N VAL A 277 17.55 -18.80 -27.58
CA VAL A 277 16.59 -19.47 -26.68
C VAL A 277 15.46 -18.50 -26.37
N VAL A 278 14.24 -18.85 -26.80
CA VAL A 278 13.03 -18.12 -26.41
C VAL A 278 12.55 -18.72 -25.09
N GLU A 279 12.57 -17.93 -24.01
CA GLU A 279 12.12 -18.39 -22.69
C GLU A 279 10.62 -18.73 -22.69
N GLU A 280 10.24 -19.90 -22.16
CA GLU A 280 8.85 -20.38 -22.10
C GLU A 280 8.13 -19.98 -20.79
N ASN A 281 8.46 -18.81 -20.22
CA ASN A 281 7.85 -18.27 -19.00
C ASN A 281 7.22 -16.88 -19.22
N ILE A 282 6.54 -16.73 -20.36
CA ILE A 282 5.94 -15.49 -20.83
C ILE A 282 4.47 -15.37 -20.38
N GLY A 283 3.89 -16.44 -19.85
CA GLY A 283 2.50 -16.48 -19.39
C GLY A 283 1.56 -16.90 -20.52
N LEU A 284 0.56 -16.07 -20.85
CA LEU A 284 -0.43 -16.37 -21.92
C LEU A 284 0.22 -16.61 -23.29
N LEU A 285 1.44 -16.12 -23.50
CA LEU A 285 2.18 -16.26 -24.76
C LEU A 285 3.10 -17.50 -24.80
N ASN A 286 3.06 -18.35 -23.77
CA ASN A 286 3.84 -19.59 -23.73
C ASN A 286 3.62 -20.50 -24.94
N PRO A 287 2.37 -20.70 -25.45
CA PRO A 287 2.16 -21.49 -26.66
C PRO A 287 2.92 -20.92 -27.87
N ILE A 288 3.00 -19.58 -27.99
CA ILE A 288 3.73 -18.92 -29.07
C ILE A 288 5.24 -19.14 -28.90
N ALA A 289 5.75 -18.98 -27.68
CA ALA A 289 7.15 -19.24 -27.37
C ALA A 289 7.56 -20.69 -27.70
N SER A 290 6.73 -21.66 -27.30
CA SER A 290 6.95 -23.08 -27.59
C SER A 290 6.89 -23.37 -29.10
N ASN A 291 5.94 -22.78 -29.82
CA ASN A 291 5.86 -22.90 -31.27
C ASN A 291 7.12 -22.33 -31.96
N LEU A 292 7.65 -21.19 -31.51
CA LEU A 292 8.91 -20.64 -32.04
C LEU A 292 10.11 -21.58 -31.76
N ASN A 293 10.20 -22.14 -30.56
CA ASN A 293 11.23 -23.12 -30.23
C ASN A 293 11.11 -24.40 -31.08
N ASN A 294 9.89 -24.87 -31.34
CA ASN A 294 9.63 -26.01 -32.21
C ASN A 294 10.04 -25.72 -33.67
N ILE A 295 9.73 -24.52 -34.18
CA ILE A 295 10.16 -24.08 -35.51
C ILE A 295 11.69 -24.05 -35.60
N LYS A 296 12.36 -23.46 -34.59
CA LYS A 296 13.83 -23.42 -34.49
C LYS A 296 14.43 -24.83 -34.55
N ASN A 297 13.94 -25.74 -33.72
CA ASN A 297 14.44 -27.11 -33.65
C ASN A 297 14.20 -27.87 -34.96
N GLY A 298 13.02 -27.73 -35.56
CA GLY A 298 12.69 -28.31 -36.86
C GLY A 298 13.59 -27.80 -37.98
N PHE A 299 13.91 -26.49 -37.98
CA PHE A 299 14.80 -25.90 -38.97
C PHE A 299 16.26 -26.37 -38.80
N LYS A 300 16.76 -26.44 -37.57
CA LYS A 300 18.11 -26.96 -37.27
C LYS A 300 18.27 -28.40 -37.75
N LEU A 301 17.27 -29.25 -37.48
CA LEU A 301 17.23 -30.63 -38.00
C LEU A 301 17.21 -30.68 -39.54
N ALA A 302 16.49 -29.77 -40.20
CA ALA A 302 16.46 -29.71 -41.66
C ALA A 302 17.83 -29.28 -42.25
N ILE A 303 18.52 -28.33 -41.62
CA ILE A 303 19.88 -27.93 -42.00
C ILE A 303 20.85 -29.10 -41.85
N ASP A 304 20.86 -29.78 -40.70
CA ASP A 304 21.79 -30.88 -40.44
C ASP A 304 21.60 -32.04 -41.43
N LYS A 305 20.35 -32.37 -41.75
CA LYS A 305 20.01 -33.35 -42.80
C LYS A 305 20.51 -32.90 -44.17
N LYS A 306 20.36 -31.61 -44.50
CA LYS A 306 20.85 -31.06 -45.78
C LYS A 306 22.38 -31.12 -45.88
N ILE A 307 23.09 -30.72 -44.84
CA ILE A 307 24.57 -30.80 -44.78
C ILE A 307 25.03 -32.24 -44.95
N THR A 308 24.39 -33.17 -44.24
CA THR A 308 24.72 -34.61 -44.33
C THR A 308 24.47 -35.14 -45.74
N SER A 309 23.34 -34.78 -46.35
CA SER A 309 23.00 -35.18 -47.72
C SER A 309 24.00 -34.63 -48.75
N GLU A 310 24.40 -33.37 -48.63
CA GLU A 310 25.40 -32.76 -49.52
C GLU A 310 26.79 -33.37 -49.35
N LYS A 311 27.18 -33.73 -48.12
CA LYS A 311 28.43 -34.50 -47.87
C LYS A 311 28.39 -35.86 -48.54
N MET A 312 27.30 -36.61 -48.36
CA MET A 312 27.12 -37.91 -49.00
C MET A 312 27.15 -37.81 -50.53
N LYS A 313 26.49 -36.80 -51.13
CA LYS A 313 26.58 -36.56 -52.58
C LYS A 313 28.02 -36.30 -53.01
N THR A 314 28.75 -35.46 -52.26
CA THR A 314 30.15 -35.13 -52.57
C THR A 314 31.06 -36.35 -52.48
N GLU A 315 30.90 -37.17 -51.43
CA GLU A 315 31.62 -38.44 -51.25
C GLU A 315 31.28 -39.43 -52.37
N LEU A 316 30.01 -39.58 -52.73
CA LEU A 316 29.57 -40.43 -53.85
C LEU A 316 30.23 -39.98 -55.16
N ILE A 317 30.18 -38.68 -55.48
CA ILE A 317 30.82 -38.15 -56.69
C ILE A 317 32.33 -38.39 -56.66
N SER A 318 32.99 -38.17 -55.52
CA SER A 318 34.42 -38.40 -55.37
C SER A 318 34.79 -39.88 -55.55
N ASN A 319 34.02 -40.79 -54.94
CA ASN A 319 34.23 -42.23 -55.04
C ASN A 319 34.02 -42.72 -56.47
N VAL A 320 32.90 -42.34 -57.10
CA VAL A 320 32.64 -42.67 -58.52
C VAL A 320 33.73 -42.09 -59.42
N SER A 321 34.16 -40.84 -59.18
CA SER A 321 35.24 -40.23 -59.98
C SER A 321 36.58 -40.97 -59.82
N HIS A 322 36.91 -41.39 -58.60
CA HIS A 322 38.11 -42.19 -58.32
C HIS A 322 38.06 -43.55 -59.03
N ASP A 323 36.91 -44.22 -58.95
CA ASP A 323 36.70 -45.55 -59.55
C ASP A 323 36.66 -45.50 -61.08
N LEU A 324 36.25 -44.38 -61.68
CA LEU A 324 36.33 -44.15 -63.13
C LEU A 324 37.74 -43.78 -63.61
N LYS A 325 38.53 -43.05 -62.80
CA LYS A 325 39.88 -42.58 -63.18
C LYS A 325 40.87 -43.73 -63.38
N THR A 326 40.78 -44.78 -62.56
CA THR A 326 41.68 -45.94 -62.58
C THR A 326 41.61 -46.75 -63.89
N PRO A 327 40.43 -47.23 -64.35
CA PRO A 327 40.31 -47.94 -65.62
C PRO A 327 40.55 -47.01 -66.82
N LEU A 328 40.17 -45.73 -66.74
CA LEU A 328 40.44 -44.75 -67.80
C LEU A 328 41.95 -44.53 -68.00
N THR A 329 42.72 -44.41 -66.92
CA THR A 329 44.19 -44.29 -66.96
C THR A 329 44.82 -45.54 -67.56
N SER A 330 44.29 -46.72 -67.22
CA SER A 330 44.72 -47.99 -67.81
C SER A 330 44.47 -48.00 -69.33
N ILE A 331 43.27 -47.60 -69.77
CA ILE A 331 42.92 -47.50 -71.21
C ILE A 331 43.89 -46.58 -71.95
N ILE A 332 44.16 -45.38 -71.41
CA ILE A 332 45.12 -44.44 -72.01
C ILE A 332 46.52 -45.08 -72.11
N THR A 333 46.98 -45.74 -71.05
CA THR A 333 48.29 -46.41 -71.02
C THR A 333 48.40 -47.50 -72.09
N TYR A 334 47.39 -48.36 -72.23
CA TYR A 334 47.41 -49.42 -73.25
C TYR A 334 47.29 -48.86 -74.68
N VAL A 335 46.59 -47.74 -74.89
CA VAL A 335 46.58 -47.03 -76.18
C VAL A 335 47.97 -46.48 -76.51
N ASP A 336 48.70 -45.93 -75.53
CA ASP A 336 50.06 -45.43 -75.72
C ASP A 336 51.05 -46.58 -76.00
N LEU A 337 50.92 -47.72 -75.31
CA LEU A 337 51.72 -48.93 -75.57
C LEU A 337 51.47 -49.51 -76.98
N LEU A 338 50.23 -49.43 -77.48
CA LEU A 338 49.86 -49.85 -78.84
C LEU A 338 50.43 -48.95 -79.94
N ARG A 339 50.87 -47.73 -79.61
CA ARG A 339 51.51 -46.81 -80.57
C ARG A 339 53.01 -47.03 -80.74
N GLY A 340 53.64 -47.89 -79.93
CA GLY A 340 55.06 -48.22 -80.07
C GLY A 340 55.36 -48.93 -81.39
N GLU A 341 56.55 -48.71 -81.96
CA GLU A 341 56.91 -49.25 -83.29
C GLU A 341 57.39 -50.72 -83.25
N ASP A 342 57.73 -51.26 -82.08
CA ASP A 342 58.32 -52.60 -81.88
C ASP A 342 57.41 -53.58 -81.08
N ILE A 343 56.13 -53.68 -81.43
CA ILE A 343 55.16 -54.59 -80.77
C ILE A 343 54.85 -55.81 -81.65
N THR A 344 54.94 -56.99 -81.03
CA THR A 344 54.55 -58.24 -81.69
C THR A 344 53.02 -58.33 -81.85
N GLU A 345 52.55 -59.07 -82.85
CA GLU A 345 51.11 -59.28 -83.10
C GLU A 345 50.39 -59.98 -81.93
N GLU A 346 51.10 -60.83 -81.18
CA GLU A 346 50.55 -61.50 -79.99
C GLU A 346 50.32 -60.49 -78.86
N THR A 347 51.30 -59.63 -78.56
CA THR A 347 51.17 -58.58 -77.54
C THR A 347 50.11 -57.54 -77.91
N ARG A 348 49.98 -57.23 -79.22
CA ARG A 348 48.94 -56.33 -79.74
C ARG A 348 47.54 -56.85 -79.45
N LYS A 349 47.28 -58.14 -79.69
CA LYS A 349 45.99 -58.78 -79.37
C LYS A 349 45.69 -58.74 -77.88
N GLU A 350 46.68 -59.03 -77.04
CA GLU A 350 46.53 -59.01 -75.58
C GLU A 350 46.15 -57.61 -75.06
N TYR A 351 46.78 -56.55 -75.57
CA TYR A 351 46.42 -55.17 -75.22
C TYR A 351 45.02 -54.77 -75.68
N ILE A 352 44.59 -55.22 -76.88
CA ILE A 352 43.22 -54.99 -77.37
C ILE A 352 42.19 -55.69 -76.48
N ASP A 353 42.44 -56.93 -76.04
CA ASP A 353 41.56 -57.66 -75.13
C ASP A 353 41.47 -56.98 -73.76
N ILE A 354 42.61 -56.44 -73.25
CA ILE A 354 42.62 -55.68 -71.99
C ILE A 354 41.82 -54.37 -72.14
N LEU A 355 41.95 -53.67 -73.27
CA LEU A 355 41.17 -52.46 -73.58
C LEU A 355 39.67 -52.75 -73.67
N ASP A 356 39.27 -53.82 -74.36
CA ASP A 356 37.87 -54.22 -74.47
C ASP A 356 37.28 -54.55 -73.09
N ARG A 357 38.00 -55.33 -72.27
CA ARG A 357 37.59 -55.63 -70.89
C ARG A 357 37.44 -54.37 -70.04
N LYS A 358 38.45 -53.47 -70.06
CA LYS A 358 38.42 -52.22 -69.26
C LYS A 358 37.34 -51.25 -69.75
N SER A 359 37.04 -51.20 -71.04
CA SER A 359 35.95 -50.40 -71.58
C SER A 359 34.57 -50.92 -71.16
N LYS A 360 34.38 -52.25 -71.12
CA LYS A 360 33.15 -52.90 -70.65
C LYS A 360 32.90 -52.68 -69.17
N GLU A 361 33.96 -52.71 -68.35
CA GLU A 361 33.90 -52.36 -66.92
C GLU A 361 33.38 -50.93 -66.69
N ILE A 362 33.79 -49.95 -67.52
CA ILE A 362 33.29 -48.57 -67.42
C ILE A 362 31.86 -48.42 -67.95
N LYS A 363 31.51 -49.14 -69.03
CA LYS A 363 30.20 -49.03 -69.68
C LYS A 363 29.06 -49.56 -68.81
N ASN A 364 29.33 -50.61 -68.02
CA ASN A 364 28.42 -51.14 -67.02
C ASN A 364 29.10 -51.12 -65.64
N PRO A 365 29.20 -49.94 -65.00
CA PRO A 365 29.70 -49.83 -63.65
C PRO A 365 28.56 -50.18 -62.68
N TYR A 366 28.10 -51.44 -62.73
CA TYR A 366 26.96 -52.01 -61.98
C TYR A 366 25.59 -51.37 -62.22
#